data_AF-A0A3N5UQF3-F1
#
_entry.id   AF-A0A3N5UQF3-F1
#
_cell.length_a   1.000
_cell.length_b   1.000
_cell.length_c   1.000
_cell.angle_alpha   90.00
_cell.angle_beta   90.00
_cell.angle_gamma   90.00
#
_symmetry.space_group_name_H-M   'P 1'
#
loop_
_entity.id
_entity.type
_entity.pdbx_description
1 polymer ?
#
loop_
_entity_poly.entity_id
_entity_poly.type
_entity_poly.pdbx_seq_one_letter_code
_entity_poly.pdbx_strand_id
1 'polypeptide(L)'
;GLSPAQALLTLTDFSAGQDTSQLVVVDAQGNAVVMTPSDFPQTPMIPGTGLNLGNRMNQFRLDPHHVGALEPGKRPRITPHAVILFKDGEFYMALSTPGGDMQAQALVQVFLNMQVFGMDVQQAVSAARFYTTAWPSSFAPHESFPAHIRLEADLYASAAEGLTALGYTPEEDPQWDKDFGAVGAIVIGENGELLAGADPREETTAMGR
;
A
#
# COMPACT_ATOMS: atom_id res chain seq x y z
N GLY A 1 3.31 -35.18 22.18
CA GLY A 1 2.86 -34.01 21.40
C GLY A 1 3.10 -32.77 22.23
N LEU A 2 3.49 -31.67 21.61
CA LEU A 2 3.65 -30.38 22.30
C LEU A 2 2.30 -29.96 22.90
N SER A 3 2.32 -29.36 24.10
CA SER A 3 1.12 -28.77 24.70
C SER A 3 0.62 -27.58 23.87
N PRO A 4 -0.67 -27.20 23.97
CA PRO A 4 -1.22 -26.04 23.25
C PRO A 4 -0.43 -24.74 23.49
N ALA A 5 0.12 -24.54 24.69
CA ALA A 5 0.96 -23.39 25.01
C ALA A 5 2.35 -23.45 24.33
N GLN A 6 2.91 -24.65 24.17
CA GLN A 6 4.18 -24.85 23.46
C GLN A 6 4.02 -24.72 21.95
N ALA A 7 2.86 -25.06 21.38
CA ALA A 7 2.55 -24.82 19.98
C ALA A 7 2.40 -23.33 19.65
N LEU A 8 1.91 -22.53 20.61
CA LEU A 8 1.79 -21.07 20.48
C LEU A 8 3.16 -20.38 20.45
N LEU A 9 4.14 -20.90 21.22
CA LEU A 9 5.51 -20.37 21.29
C LEU A 9 6.39 -20.75 20.10
N THR A 10 6.06 -21.80 19.34
CA THR A 10 6.79 -22.16 18.11
C THR A 10 6.30 -21.42 16.86
N LEU A 11 5.25 -20.61 16.98
CA LEU A 11 4.72 -19.76 15.91
C LEU A 11 5.36 -18.35 15.89
N THR A 12 6.15 -18.00 16.90
CA THR A 12 6.70 -16.64 17.06
C THR A 12 7.91 -16.34 16.16
N ASP A 13 8.48 -17.34 15.50
CA ASP A 13 9.61 -17.16 14.56
C ASP A 13 9.17 -17.09 13.09
N PHE A 14 7.85 -17.13 12.81
CA PHE A 14 7.33 -16.83 11.49
C PHE A 14 7.08 -15.32 11.38
N SER A 15 8.01 -14.61 10.73
CA SER A 15 7.71 -13.29 10.20
C SER A 15 6.87 -13.49 8.94
N ALA A 16 5.55 -13.32 9.05
CA ALA A 16 4.70 -13.23 7.87
C ALA A 16 5.18 -12.06 7.00
N GLY A 17 5.29 -12.29 5.69
CA GLY A 17 5.53 -11.22 4.72
C GLY A 17 4.39 -10.18 4.75
N GLN A 18 4.56 -9.06 4.05
CA GLN A 18 3.42 -8.17 3.80
C GLN A 18 2.59 -8.73 2.64
N ASP A 19 1.28 -8.60 2.78
CA ASP A 19 0.35 -9.58 2.19
C ASP A 19 -0.60 -8.96 1.16
N THR A 20 -0.10 -7.94 0.48
CA THR A 20 -0.78 -7.33 -0.65
C THR A 20 0.17 -7.35 -1.84
N SER A 21 -0.35 -7.64 -3.01
CA SER A 21 0.38 -7.48 -4.27
C SER A 21 -0.37 -6.49 -5.15
N GLN A 22 0.29 -6.04 -6.22
CA GLN A 22 -0.32 -5.19 -7.22
C GLN A 22 -0.09 -5.76 -8.61
N LEU A 23 -1.00 -5.47 -9.53
CA LEU A 23 -0.83 -5.73 -10.96
C LEU A 23 -1.43 -4.57 -11.75
N VAL A 24 -0.66 -4.07 -12.71
CA VAL A 24 -1.11 -3.09 -13.70
C VAL A 24 -0.79 -3.64 -15.09
N VAL A 25 -1.81 -3.75 -15.95
CA VAL A 25 -1.67 -4.18 -17.34
C VAL A 25 -2.45 -3.23 -18.22
N VAL A 26 -1.81 -2.77 -19.30
CA VAL A 26 -2.46 -2.04 -20.39
C VAL A 26 -2.05 -2.70 -21.70
N ASP A 27 -3.02 -3.01 -22.56
CA ASP A 27 -2.75 -3.62 -23.86
C ASP A 27 -2.71 -2.59 -25.01
N ALA A 28 -2.30 -3.04 -26.19
CA ALA A 28 -2.21 -2.21 -27.39
C ALA A 28 -3.58 -1.73 -27.93
N GLN A 29 -4.69 -2.27 -27.43
CA GLN A 29 -6.05 -1.82 -27.77
C GLN A 29 -6.58 -0.80 -26.75
N GLY A 30 -5.78 -0.44 -25.74
CA GLY A 30 -6.17 0.49 -24.69
C GLY A 30 -6.99 -0.15 -23.56
N ASN A 31 -7.11 -1.48 -23.50
CA ASN A 31 -7.73 -2.13 -22.36
C ASN A 31 -6.79 -2.06 -21.16
N ALA A 32 -7.33 -1.71 -19.99
CA ALA A 32 -6.58 -1.65 -18.74
C ALA A 32 -7.15 -2.60 -17.69
N VAL A 33 -6.27 -3.33 -17.01
CA VAL A 33 -6.58 -4.14 -15.83
C VAL A 33 -5.68 -3.69 -14.69
N VAL A 34 -6.29 -3.32 -13.57
CA VAL A 34 -5.59 -2.87 -12.36
C VAL A 34 -6.13 -3.64 -11.18
N MET A 35 -5.24 -4.30 -10.45
CA MET A 35 -5.61 -5.15 -9.32
C MET A 35 -4.70 -4.90 -8.12
N THR A 36 -5.26 -5.12 -6.94
CA THR A 36 -4.57 -5.08 -5.65
C THR A 36 -4.99 -6.30 -4.83
N PRO A 37 -4.70 -7.53 -5.29
CA PRO A 37 -5.08 -8.73 -4.55
C PRO A 37 -4.37 -8.74 -3.20
N SER A 38 -5.06 -9.22 -2.18
CA SER A 38 -4.50 -9.26 -0.85
C SER A 38 -5.17 -10.28 0.03
N ASP A 39 -4.36 -11.00 0.79
CA ASP A 39 -4.76 -11.62 2.04
C ASP A 39 -3.55 -12.06 2.84
N PHE A 40 -3.67 -12.11 4.17
CA PHE A 40 -2.56 -12.46 5.05
C PHE A 40 -2.58 -13.96 5.40
N PRO A 41 -1.46 -14.72 5.29
CA PRO A 41 -1.37 -16.11 5.70
C PRO A 41 -1.22 -16.23 7.23
N GLN A 42 -1.91 -15.38 7.98
CA GLN A 42 -1.93 -15.34 9.44
C GLN A 42 -2.99 -16.26 10.05
N THR A 43 -3.71 -17.02 9.23
CA THR A 43 -4.70 -18.00 9.68
C THR A 43 -4.16 -19.43 9.53
N PRO A 44 -4.65 -20.42 10.28
CA PRO A 44 -4.30 -21.81 10.04
C PRO A 44 -4.63 -22.25 8.61
N MET A 45 -3.71 -22.98 7.98
CA MET A 45 -3.95 -23.58 6.66
C MET A 45 -5.11 -24.58 6.73
N ILE A 46 -6.00 -24.53 5.73
CA ILE A 46 -7.11 -25.47 5.59
C ILE A 46 -6.54 -26.84 5.21
N PRO A 47 -6.76 -27.90 6.02
CA PRO A 47 -6.15 -29.21 5.78
C PRO A 47 -6.42 -29.76 4.38
N GLY A 48 -5.35 -30.21 3.70
CA GLY A 48 -5.42 -30.83 2.38
C GLY A 48 -5.57 -29.88 1.19
N THR A 49 -5.63 -28.55 1.41
CA THR A 49 -5.83 -27.58 0.32
C THR A 49 -4.58 -26.75 -0.03
N GLY A 50 -3.67 -26.56 0.92
CA GLY A 50 -2.57 -25.61 0.77
C GLY A 50 -2.99 -24.13 0.88
N LEU A 51 -4.25 -23.84 1.25
CA LEU A 51 -4.82 -22.49 1.31
C LEU A 51 -5.03 -22.03 2.76
N ASN A 52 -4.79 -20.75 3.01
CA ASN A 52 -5.14 -20.08 4.26
C ASN A 52 -6.46 -19.30 4.07
N LEU A 53 -7.21 -19.10 5.16
CA LEU A 53 -8.35 -18.17 5.16
C LEU A 53 -7.86 -16.74 5.33
N GLY A 54 -8.67 -15.79 4.87
CA GLY A 54 -8.37 -14.39 5.10
C GLY A 54 -8.55 -13.92 6.53
N ASN A 55 -7.82 -12.89 6.90
CA ASN A 55 -7.91 -12.24 8.21
C ASN A 55 -8.58 -10.85 8.15
N ARG A 56 -9.15 -10.45 7.00
CA ARG A 56 -9.71 -9.11 6.75
C ARG A 56 -10.82 -8.67 7.70
N MET A 57 -11.40 -9.59 8.45
CA MET A 57 -12.31 -9.26 9.54
C MET A 57 -11.66 -8.39 10.63
N ASN A 58 -10.32 -8.39 10.75
CA ASN A 58 -9.60 -7.51 11.67
C ASN A 58 -9.72 -6.01 11.32
N GLN A 59 -10.38 -5.66 10.20
CA GLN A 59 -10.64 -4.28 9.79
C GLN A 59 -12.04 -3.77 10.18
N PHE A 60 -12.89 -4.62 10.76
CA PHE A 60 -14.13 -4.17 11.37
C PHE A 60 -13.87 -3.45 12.70
N ARG A 61 -14.79 -2.55 13.07
CA ARG A 61 -14.89 -2.03 14.43
C ARG A 61 -15.86 -2.89 15.25
N LEU A 62 -15.57 -3.03 16.54
CA LEU A 62 -16.44 -3.76 17.49
C LEU A 62 -17.43 -2.84 18.22
N ASP A 63 -17.34 -1.52 18.01
CA ASP A 63 -18.39 -0.58 18.39
C ASP A 63 -19.57 -0.71 17.41
N PRO A 64 -20.77 -1.12 17.86
CA PRO A 64 -21.93 -1.31 16.99
C PRO A 64 -22.47 0.00 16.40
N HIS A 65 -22.08 1.17 16.92
CA HIS A 65 -22.49 2.47 16.38
C HIS A 65 -21.53 3.02 15.32
N HIS A 66 -20.38 2.38 15.11
CA HIS A 66 -19.42 2.80 14.12
C HIS A 66 -19.85 2.40 12.69
N VAL A 67 -19.61 3.26 11.68
CA VAL A 67 -19.98 2.96 10.28
C VAL A 67 -19.36 1.66 9.75
N GLY A 68 -18.14 1.36 10.20
CA GLY A 68 -17.40 0.11 9.98
C GLY A 68 -17.68 -1.00 11.01
N ALA A 69 -18.80 -0.99 11.72
CA ALA A 69 -19.16 -2.04 12.67
C ALA A 69 -19.24 -3.43 12.02
N LEU A 70 -18.87 -4.46 12.78
CA LEU A 70 -19.04 -5.87 12.40
C LEU A 70 -20.53 -6.25 12.36
N GLU A 71 -20.99 -6.67 11.18
CA GLU A 71 -22.38 -7.10 10.95
C GLU A 71 -22.41 -8.36 10.07
N PRO A 72 -23.37 -9.27 10.29
CA PRO A 72 -23.55 -10.45 9.42
C PRO A 72 -23.74 -10.06 7.95
N GLY A 73 -22.98 -10.68 7.05
CA GLY A 73 -23.08 -10.46 5.60
C GLY A 73 -22.48 -9.14 5.10
N LYS A 74 -22.05 -8.25 6.00
CA LYS A 74 -21.34 -7.01 5.63
C LYS A 74 -19.90 -7.33 5.27
N ARG A 75 -19.35 -6.61 4.30
CA ARG A 75 -17.91 -6.63 3.98
C ARG A 75 -17.20 -5.57 4.82
N PRO A 76 -16.00 -5.84 5.37
CA PRO A 76 -15.23 -4.81 6.04
C PRO A 76 -14.85 -3.72 5.03
N ARG A 77 -14.65 -2.49 5.52
CA ARG A 77 -13.91 -1.49 4.74
C ARG A 77 -12.47 -1.98 4.66
N ILE A 78 -12.01 -2.27 3.45
CA ILE A 78 -10.66 -2.80 3.22
C ILE A 78 -9.72 -1.70 2.72
N THR A 79 -8.41 -1.95 2.87
CA THR A 79 -7.35 -1.06 2.37
C THR A 79 -7.03 -1.23 0.88
N PRO A 80 -7.01 -2.45 0.29
CA PRO A 80 -6.67 -2.64 -1.11
C PRO A 80 -7.57 -1.84 -2.04
N HIS A 81 -6.96 -1.03 -2.90
CA HIS A 81 -7.66 -0.30 -3.96
C HIS A 81 -6.74 -0.09 -5.16
N ALA A 82 -7.35 -0.16 -6.33
CA ALA A 82 -6.73 0.03 -7.63
C ALA A 82 -7.20 1.37 -8.22
N VAL A 83 -6.32 2.08 -8.92
CA VAL A 83 -6.61 3.41 -9.48
C VAL A 83 -6.42 3.40 -10.98
N ILE A 84 -7.44 3.90 -11.70
CA ILE A 84 -7.38 4.25 -13.11
C ILE A 84 -7.76 5.73 -13.21
N LEU A 85 -6.92 6.52 -13.88
CA LEU A 85 -7.12 7.93 -14.13
C LEU A 85 -7.48 8.14 -15.59
N PHE A 86 -8.45 9.03 -15.78
CA PHE A 86 -8.88 9.50 -17.09
C PHE A 86 -8.56 10.99 -17.22
N LYS A 87 -8.12 11.40 -18.40
CA LYS A 87 -7.89 12.80 -18.76
C LYS A 87 -8.77 13.10 -19.98
N ASP A 88 -9.65 14.08 -19.84
CA ASP A 88 -10.60 14.48 -20.89
C ASP A 88 -11.46 13.32 -21.43
N GLY A 89 -11.78 12.35 -20.57
CA GLY A 89 -12.59 11.17 -20.90
C GLY A 89 -11.80 9.97 -21.43
N GLU A 90 -10.50 10.13 -21.70
CA GLU A 90 -9.62 9.08 -22.23
C GLU A 90 -8.73 8.48 -21.14
N PHE A 91 -8.36 7.21 -21.30
CA PHE A 91 -7.41 6.55 -20.38
C PHE A 91 -6.10 7.33 -20.35
N TYR A 92 -5.60 7.60 -19.15
CA TYR A 92 -4.35 8.34 -18.96
C TYR A 92 -3.31 7.56 -18.19
N MET A 93 -3.70 6.99 -17.05
CA MET A 93 -2.78 6.32 -16.14
C MET A 93 -3.48 5.24 -15.34
N ALA A 94 -2.76 4.18 -15.03
CA ALA A 94 -3.18 3.16 -14.08
C ALA A 94 -2.05 2.93 -13.07
N LEU A 95 -2.41 2.82 -11.79
CA LEU A 95 -1.44 2.53 -10.73
C LEU A 95 -2.10 1.80 -9.56
N SER A 96 -1.28 1.00 -8.88
CA SER A 96 -1.68 0.19 -7.73
C SER A 96 -0.46 -0.08 -6.86
N THR A 97 -0.68 -0.32 -5.57
CA THR A 97 0.40 -0.55 -4.61
C THR A 97 -0.08 -1.38 -3.42
N PRO A 98 0.78 -2.21 -2.82
CA PRO A 98 0.56 -2.76 -1.48
C PRO A 98 0.83 -1.75 -0.36
N GLY A 99 0.65 -2.15 0.90
CA GLY A 99 1.04 -1.32 2.06
C GLY A 99 -0.10 -0.81 2.94
N GLY A 100 -1.25 -1.50 3.04
CA GLY A 100 -2.30 -1.15 4.01
C GLY A 100 -2.80 0.31 3.92
N ASP A 101 -2.78 1.04 5.03
CA ASP A 101 -3.21 2.44 5.10
C ASP A 101 -2.26 3.42 4.37
N MET A 102 -1.04 2.98 4.02
CA MET A 102 -0.09 3.76 3.21
C MET A 102 -0.52 3.82 1.73
N GLN A 103 -1.30 2.85 1.23
CA GLN A 103 -1.61 2.75 -0.19
C GLN A 103 -2.12 4.05 -0.82
N ALA A 104 -3.14 4.68 -0.22
CA ALA A 104 -3.71 5.91 -0.77
C ALA A 104 -2.72 7.08 -0.73
N GLN A 105 -1.89 7.13 0.31
CA GLN A 105 -0.88 8.17 0.49
C GLN A 105 0.24 8.04 -0.54
N ALA A 106 0.72 6.82 -0.80
CA ALA A 106 1.74 6.55 -1.81
C ALA A 106 1.24 6.87 -3.22
N LEU A 107 0.03 6.42 -3.58
CA LEU A 107 -0.53 6.63 -4.93
C LEU A 107 -0.74 8.13 -5.24
N VAL A 108 -1.20 8.91 -4.26
CA VAL A 108 -1.33 10.37 -4.43
C VAL A 108 0.03 11.03 -4.63
N GLN A 109 1.05 10.64 -3.86
CA GLN A 109 2.41 11.18 -4.03
C GLN A 109 2.98 10.85 -5.41
N VAL A 110 2.89 9.61 -5.88
CA VAL A 110 3.35 9.23 -7.22
C VAL A 110 2.63 10.01 -8.31
N PHE A 111 1.31 10.17 -8.20
CA PHE A 111 0.55 10.98 -9.15
C PHE A 111 1.04 12.45 -9.15
N LEU A 112 1.22 13.06 -7.98
CA LEU A 112 1.70 14.44 -7.86
C LEU A 112 3.14 14.60 -8.37
N ASN A 113 4.02 13.62 -8.13
CA ASN A 113 5.38 13.58 -8.67
C ASN A 113 5.39 13.75 -10.19
N MET A 114 4.46 13.10 -10.89
CA MET A 114 4.34 13.23 -12.34
C MET A 114 3.66 14.54 -12.74
N GLN A 115 2.49 14.85 -12.16
CA GLN A 115 1.65 15.95 -12.65
C GLN A 115 2.09 17.33 -12.19
N VAL A 116 2.69 17.45 -11.01
CA VAL A 116 3.08 18.73 -10.40
C VAL A 116 4.58 18.93 -10.51
N PHE A 117 5.37 17.87 -10.30
CA PHE A 117 6.82 17.96 -10.25
C PHE A 117 7.52 17.51 -11.56
N GLY A 118 6.75 17.11 -12.57
CA GLY A 118 7.25 16.82 -13.92
C GLY A 118 8.16 15.61 -13.99
N MET A 119 8.08 14.69 -13.02
CA MET A 119 8.86 13.46 -13.03
C MET A 119 8.31 12.47 -14.06
N ASP A 120 9.19 11.72 -14.73
CA ASP A 120 8.76 10.55 -15.48
C ASP A 120 8.22 9.45 -14.56
N VAL A 121 7.56 8.44 -15.12
CA VAL A 121 6.89 7.38 -14.33
C VAL A 121 7.86 6.62 -13.42
N GLN A 122 9.10 6.39 -13.84
CA GLN A 122 10.08 5.65 -13.05
C GLN A 122 10.66 6.54 -11.94
N GLN A 123 10.98 7.80 -12.26
CA GLN A 123 11.37 8.80 -11.27
C GLN A 123 10.31 8.97 -10.20
N ALA A 124 9.03 9.05 -10.60
CA ALA A 124 7.91 9.28 -9.71
C ALA A 124 7.69 8.13 -8.70
N VAL A 125 7.81 6.87 -9.14
CA VAL A 125 7.71 5.72 -8.24
C VAL A 125 8.97 5.57 -7.36
N SER A 126 10.15 5.91 -7.86
CA SER A 126 11.40 5.80 -7.10
C SER A 126 11.64 6.93 -6.09
N ALA A 127 10.98 8.08 -6.26
CA ALA A 127 11.11 9.23 -5.39
C ALA A 127 10.78 8.88 -3.92
N ALA A 128 11.47 9.53 -2.99
CA ALA A 128 11.22 9.39 -1.57
C ALA A 128 9.79 9.80 -1.19
N ARG A 129 9.20 9.12 -0.21
CA ARG A 129 7.83 9.27 0.25
C ARG A 129 7.80 9.54 1.75
N PHE A 130 6.70 10.13 2.17
CA PHE A 130 6.31 10.25 3.56
C PHE A 130 4.90 9.72 3.75
N TYR A 131 4.52 9.41 4.97
CA TYR A 131 3.13 9.13 5.30
C TYR A 131 2.85 9.35 6.77
N THR A 132 1.60 9.58 7.11
CA THR A 132 1.19 9.81 8.49
C THR A 132 0.37 8.65 9.03
N THR A 133 0.51 8.40 10.32
CA THR A 133 -0.26 7.42 11.10
C THR A 133 -1.16 8.13 12.13
N ALA A 134 -1.48 9.40 11.89
CA ALA A 134 -2.30 10.24 12.75
C ALA A 134 -3.82 9.97 12.61
N TRP A 135 -4.19 8.75 12.27
CA TRP A 135 -5.58 8.27 12.24
C TRP A 135 -5.66 6.82 12.71
N PRO A 136 -6.84 6.36 13.17
CA PRO A 136 -7.04 4.98 13.55
C PRO A 136 -6.75 4.03 12.40
N SER A 137 -5.76 3.14 12.59
CA SER A 137 -5.40 2.16 11.58
C SER A 137 -6.63 1.33 11.15
N SER A 138 -6.63 0.92 9.89
CA SER A 138 -7.57 -0.05 9.39
C SER A 138 -7.41 -1.41 10.07
N PHE A 139 -6.24 -1.76 10.63
CA PHE A 139 -5.98 -3.06 11.25
C PHE A 139 -6.15 -3.00 12.77
N ALA A 140 -6.76 -4.02 13.38
CA ALA A 140 -6.84 -4.13 14.84
C ALA A 140 -5.43 -4.17 15.47
N PRO A 141 -5.18 -3.48 16.59
CA PRO A 141 -6.16 -2.85 17.49
C PRO A 141 -6.50 -1.38 17.15
N HIS A 142 -6.30 -0.95 15.90
CA HIS A 142 -6.68 0.37 15.37
C HIS A 142 -5.92 1.53 16.02
N GLU A 143 -4.63 1.31 16.25
CA GLU A 143 -3.74 2.32 16.80
C GLU A 143 -3.72 3.59 15.94
N SER A 144 -3.50 4.71 16.61
CA SER A 144 -3.40 6.03 16.01
C SER A 144 -2.35 6.80 16.79
N PHE A 145 -1.44 7.45 16.08
CA PHE A 145 -0.36 8.22 16.68
C PHE A 145 -0.51 9.70 16.27
N PRO A 146 -1.15 10.55 17.10
CA PRO A 146 -1.41 11.94 16.75
C PRO A 146 -0.15 12.67 16.33
N ALA A 147 -0.25 13.49 15.28
CA ALA A 147 0.85 14.27 14.71
C ALA A 147 2.06 13.46 14.21
N HIS A 148 1.95 12.13 14.14
CA HIS A 148 3.04 11.26 13.69
C HIS A 148 3.16 11.25 12.16
N ILE A 149 4.39 11.34 11.66
CA ILE A 149 4.72 11.29 10.24
C ILE A 149 6.02 10.51 10.05
N ARG A 150 5.98 9.46 9.24
CA ARG A 150 7.13 8.67 8.83
C ARG A 150 7.68 9.22 7.52
N LEU A 151 8.99 9.37 7.41
CA LEU A 151 9.68 9.88 6.22
C LEU A 151 10.87 9.00 5.90
N GLU A 152 11.05 8.67 4.61
CA GLU A 152 12.31 8.09 4.17
C GLU A 152 13.48 9.07 4.36
N ALA A 153 14.68 8.52 4.57
CA ALA A 153 15.88 9.22 5.02
C ALA A 153 16.15 10.57 4.32
N ASP A 154 16.04 10.65 2.99
CA ASP A 154 16.27 11.88 2.23
C ASP A 154 15.26 13.00 2.58
N LEU A 155 14.00 12.63 2.80
CA LEU A 155 12.96 13.56 3.21
C LEU A 155 13.08 13.91 4.69
N TYR A 156 13.41 12.93 5.53
CA TYR A 156 13.65 13.19 6.95
C TYR A 156 14.77 14.23 7.13
N ALA A 157 15.92 14.02 6.48
CA ALA A 157 17.06 14.92 6.57
C ALA A 157 16.75 16.36 6.11
N SER A 158 15.83 16.53 5.15
CA SER A 158 15.49 17.84 4.60
C SER A 158 14.30 18.53 5.27
N ALA A 159 13.38 17.78 5.90
CA ALA A 159 12.10 18.32 6.37
C ALA A 159 11.81 18.11 7.87
N ALA A 160 12.51 17.21 8.57
CA ALA A 160 12.17 16.83 9.95
C ALA A 160 12.19 18.00 10.93
N GLU A 161 13.18 18.90 10.85
CA GLU A 161 13.27 20.08 11.74
C GLU A 161 12.06 21.01 11.53
N GLY A 162 11.72 21.29 10.27
CA GLY A 162 10.57 22.12 9.92
C GLY A 162 9.25 21.50 10.37
N LEU A 163 9.07 20.19 10.20
CA LEU A 163 7.90 19.46 10.66
C LEU A 163 7.78 19.48 12.18
N THR A 164 8.90 19.30 12.89
CA THR A 164 8.95 19.41 14.35
C THR A 164 8.54 20.79 14.83
N ALA A 165 9.02 21.86 14.17
CA ALA A 165 8.65 23.24 14.47
C ALA A 165 7.15 23.51 14.24
N LEU A 166 6.50 22.76 13.34
CA LEU A 166 5.06 22.80 13.09
C LEU A 166 4.24 21.92 14.06
N GLY A 167 4.90 21.17 14.94
CA GLY A 167 4.25 20.32 15.95
C GLY A 167 4.04 18.86 15.53
N TYR A 168 4.63 18.42 14.41
CA TYR A 168 4.64 17.01 14.04
C TYR A 168 5.73 16.23 14.81
N THR A 169 5.55 14.92 14.89
CA THR A 169 6.55 13.97 15.39
C THR A 169 7.09 13.18 14.20
N PRO A 170 8.19 13.63 13.56
CA PRO A 170 8.78 12.92 12.44
C PRO A 170 9.54 11.68 12.93
N GLU A 171 9.38 10.57 12.21
CA GLU A 171 10.16 9.34 12.34
C GLU A 171 10.93 9.10 11.05
N GLU A 172 12.21 8.73 11.19
CA GLU A 172 13.09 8.42 10.07
C GLU A 172 13.01 6.94 9.72
N ASP A 173 12.82 6.66 8.44
CA ASP A 173 12.92 5.32 7.87
C ASP A 173 14.05 5.24 6.83
N PRO A 174 14.64 4.04 6.62
CA PRO A 174 15.61 3.83 5.56
C PRO A 174 15.07 4.26 4.18
N GLN A 175 15.98 4.67 3.29
CA GLN A 175 15.63 4.88 1.89
C GLN A 175 15.15 3.57 1.28
N TRP A 176 14.04 3.64 0.55
CA TRP A 176 13.35 2.51 -0.06
C TRP A 176 12.87 1.47 0.94
N ASP A 177 12.42 1.91 2.12
CA ASP A 177 11.73 1.04 3.05
C ASP A 177 10.38 0.56 2.47
N LYS A 178 10.11 -0.74 2.59
CA LYS A 178 8.91 -1.39 2.04
C LYS A 178 7.60 -0.88 2.65
N ASP A 179 7.62 -0.32 3.85
CA ASP A 179 6.43 0.24 4.49
C ASP A 179 5.85 1.43 3.69
N PHE A 180 6.62 1.99 2.75
CA PHE A 180 6.19 3.09 1.87
C PHE A 180 5.52 2.61 0.58
N GLY A 181 5.18 1.32 0.52
CA GLY A 181 4.49 0.68 -0.60
C GLY A 181 5.40 0.33 -1.77
N ALA A 182 4.84 -0.38 -2.74
CA ALA A 182 5.54 -0.85 -3.94
C ALA A 182 4.68 -0.58 -5.19
N VAL A 183 4.72 0.67 -5.65
CA VAL A 183 3.85 1.18 -6.71
C VAL A 183 4.23 0.60 -8.07
N GLY A 184 3.30 -0.08 -8.71
CA GLY A 184 3.32 -0.32 -10.16
C GLY A 184 2.50 0.74 -10.86
N ALA A 185 3.01 1.29 -11.96
CA ALA A 185 2.30 2.29 -12.75
C ALA A 185 2.50 2.10 -14.25
N ILE A 186 1.46 2.38 -15.03
CA ILE A 186 1.52 2.55 -16.49
C ILE A 186 0.82 3.87 -16.84
N VAL A 187 1.46 4.70 -17.66
CA VAL A 187 0.96 6.01 -18.09
C VAL A 187 1.10 6.16 -19.61
N ILE A 188 0.20 6.93 -20.21
CA ILE A 188 0.35 7.40 -21.60
C ILE A 188 1.38 8.54 -21.64
N GLY A 189 2.46 8.32 -22.38
CA GLY A 189 3.49 9.31 -22.68
C GLY A 189 3.06 10.35 -23.71
N GLU A 190 3.91 11.34 -23.96
CA GLU A 190 3.57 12.49 -24.82
C GLU A 190 3.28 12.11 -26.27
N ASN A 191 3.88 11.01 -26.78
CA ASN A 191 3.69 10.53 -28.14
C ASN A 191 2.67 9.38 -28.22
N GLY A 192 1.92 9.13 -27.13
CA GLY A 192 0.94 8.05 -27.04
C GLY A 192 1.54 6.68 -26.69
N GLU A 193 2.84 6.61 -26.39
CA GLU A 193 3.48 5.39 -25.92
C GLU A 193 3.04 5.01 -24.49
N LEU A 194 3.08 3.72 -24.18
CA LEU A 194 2.84 3.24 -22.81
C LEU A 194 4.16 3.20 -22.05
N LEU A 195 4.28 4.03 -21.02
CA LEU A 195 5.43 4.09 -20.14
C LEU A 195 5.09 3.40 -18.81
N ALA A 196 5.94 2.47 -18.37
CA ALA A 196 5.73 1.72 -17.14
C ALA A 196 6.83 2.03 -16.12
N GLY A 197 6.43 2.14 -14.84
CA GLY A 197 7.34 2.31 -13.71
C GLY A 197 7.16 1.20 -12.69
N ALA A 198 8.28 0.74 -12.13
CA ALA A 198 8.33 -0.27 -11.07
C ALA A 198 9.06 0.30 -9.85
N ASP A 199 8.41 0.23 -8.69
CA ASP A 199 8.96 0.72 -7.43
C ASP A 199 10.17 -0.11 -6.97
N PRO A 200 11.31 0.51 -6.60
CA PRO A 200 12.50 -0.20 -6.13
C PRO A 200 12.38 -0.77 -4.70
N ARG A 201 11.34 -0.42 -3.94
CA ARG A 201 11.16 -0.81 -2.52
C ARG A 201 10.93 -2.30 -2.28
N GLU A 202 10.41 -2.99 -3.29
CA GLU A 202 10.11 -4.42 -3.27
C GLU A 202 10.45 -5.01 -4.65
N GLU A 203 10.24 -6.31 -4.84
CA GLU A 203 10.46 -7.03 -6.11
C GLU A 203 9.43 -6.67 -7.20
N THR A 204 9.19 -5.38 -7.45
CA THR A 204 8.32 -4.90 -8.52
C THR A 204 9.07 -4.92 -9.86
N THR A 205 8.40 -5.31 -10.93
CA THR A 205 8.97 -5.30 -12.28
C THR A 205 8.01 -4.65 -13.28
N ALA A 206 8.55 -3.91 -14.23
CA ALA A 206 7.83 -3.33 -15.35
C ALA A 206 8.41 -3.86 -16.67
N MET A 207 7.56 -4.34 -17.57
CA MET A 207 7.94 -4.89 -18.87
C MET A 207 6.90 -4.49 -19.93
N GLY A 208 7.37 -4.14 -21.14
CA GLY A 208 6.52 -3.75 -22.26
C GLY A 208 7.30 -3.78 -23.58
N ARG A 209 6.60 -3.75 -24.72
CA ARG A 209 7.16 -3.75 -26.07
C ARG A 209 6.26 -3.02 -27.06
#